data_AF-A0A7V6YR94-F1
#
_entry.id   AF-A0A7V6YR94-F1
#
_cell.length_a   1.000
_cell.length_b   1.000
_cell.length_c   1.000
_cell.angle_alpha   90.00
_cell.angle_beta   90.00
_cell.angle_gamma   90.00
#
_symmetry.space_group_name_H-M   'P 1'
#
loop_
_entity.id
_entity.type
_entity.pdbx_description
1 polymer ?
#
loop_
_entity_poly.entity_id
_entity_poly.type
_entity_poly.pdbx_seq_one_letter_code
_entity_poly.pdbx_strand_id
1 'polypeptide(L)' 'MNMTMEKELEKYNRIKIDLLKMAQFIDDCTEKSEKEFYQNICIEYSKELKKLKKSIESTYEIQLCKCCIRQ' A
#
# COMPACT_ATOMS: atom_id res chain seq x y z
N MET A 1 -16.01 -15.22 8.56
CA MET A 1 -16.66 -14.40 7.53
C MET A 1 -15.88 -14.61 6.24
N ASN A 2 -16.49 -15.20 5.20
CA ASN A 2 -15.84 -15.28 3.88
C ASN A 2 -15.72 -13.87 3.31
N MET A 3 -14.50 -13.33 3.28
CA MET A 3 -14.22 -12.15 2.45
C MET A 3 -14.26 -12.60 1.00
N THR A 4 -15.02 -11.88 0.16
CA THR A 4 -14.99 -12.10 -1.28
C THR A 4 -13.74 -11.42 -1.85
N MET A 5 -13.24 -11.95 -2.96
CA MET A 5 -12.11 -11.38 -3.70
C MET A 5 -12.25 -9.88 -3.91
N GLU A 6 -13.46 -9.42 -4.26
CA GLU A 6 -13.79 -8.00 -4.44
C GLU A 6 -13.50 -7.15 -3.21
N LYS A 7 -13.85 -7.60 -1.99
CA LYS A 7 -13.61 -6.85 -0.75
C LYS A 7 -12.12 -6.76 -0.42
N GLU A 8 -11.36 -7.82 -0.71
CA GLU A 8 -9.92 -7.81 -0.49
C GLU A 8 -9.20 -6.92 -1.50
N LEU A 9 -9.66 -6.92 -2.77
CA LEU A 9 -9.19 -5.98 -3.78
C LEU A 9 -9.55 -4.54 -3.44
N GLU A 10 -10.74 -4.28 -2.90
CA GLU A 10 -11.14 -2.95 -2.44
C GLU A 10 -10.23 -2.48 -1.30
N LYS A 11 -9.99 -3.33 -0.29
CA LYS A 11 -9.04 -3.03 0.79
C LYS A 11 -7.63 -2.77 0.25
N TYR A 12 -7.15 -3.60 -0.67
CA TYR A 12 -5.85 -3.45 -1.31
C TYR A 12 -5.74 -2.11 -2.05
N ASN A 13 -6.77 -1.73 -2.81
CA ASN A 13 -6.80 -0.49 -3.56
C ASN A 13 -6.88 0.74 -2.64
N ARG A 14 -7.63 0.68 -1.53
CA ARG A 14 -7.67 1.76 -0.53
C ARG A 14 -6.29 2.02 0.08
N ILE A 15 -5.62 0.98 0.58
CA ILE A 15 -4.25 1.09 1.14
C ILE A 15 -3.29 1.67 0.09
N LYS A 16 -3.42 1.24 -1.18
CA LYS A 16 -2.60 1.76 -2.27
C LYS A 16 -2.83 3.26 -2.52
N ILE A 17 -4.08 3.71 -2.52
CA ILE A 17 -4.44 5.13 -2.69
C ILE A 17 -3.91 5.96 -1.52
N ASP A 18 -4.08 5.48 -0.29
CA ASP A 18 -3.63 6.19 0.91
C ASP A 18 -2.11 6.35 0.92
N LEU A 19 -1.38 5.29 0.56
CA LEU A 19 0.08 5.33 0.40
C LEU A 19 0.51 6.35 -0.66
N LEU A 20 -0.16 6.41 -1.81
CA LEU A 20 0.16 7.38 -2.86
C LEU A 20 -0.08 8.82 -2.40
N LYS A 21 -1.20 9.08 -1.70
CA LYS A 21 -1.49 10.41 -1.15
C LYS A 21 -0.45 10.81 -0.13
N MET A 22 -0.14 9.95 0.84
CA MET A 22 0.87 10.24 1.86
C MET A 22 2.25 10.49 1.24
N ALA A 23 2.64 9.69 0.25
CA ALA A 23 3.90 9.87 -0.44
C ALA A 23 4.02 11.24 -1.14
N GLN A 24 2.91 11.76 -1.68
CA GLN A 24 2.90 13.09 -2.29
C GLN A 24 3.07 14.21 -1.26
N PHE A 25 2.46 14.08 -0.07
CA PHE A 25 2.58 15.11 0.97
C PHE A 25 3.97 15.17 1.62
N ILE A 26 4.77 14.09 1.57
CA ILE A 26 6.14 14.06 2.10
C ILE A 26 7.04 15.11 1.45
N ASP A 27 6.79 15.43 0.17
CA ASP A 27 7.58 16.41 -0.57
C ASP A 27 7.27 17.85 -0.15
N ASP A 28 6.07 18.08 0.41
CA ASP A 28 5.62 19.38 0.90
C ASP A 28 5.97 19.63 2.38
N CYS A 29 6.43 18.60 3.12
CA CYS A 29 6.85 18.75 4.51
C CYS A 29 8.08 19.66 4.64
N THR A 30 7.96 20.74 5.41
CA THR A 30 9.07 21.67 5.67
C THR A 30 9.95 21.22 6.83
N GLU A 31 9.40 20.46 7.78
CA GLU A 31 10.15 19.97 8.93
C GLU A 31 10.73 18.58 8.69
N LYS A 32 12.02 18.40 9.01
CA LYS A 32 12.71 17.12 8.83
C LYS A 32 12.06 15.99 9.65
N SER A 33 11.67 16.27 10.89
CA SER A 33 11.01 15.32 11.80
C SER A 33 9.66 14.87 11.28
N GLU A 34 8.87 15.79 10.73
CA GLU A 34 7.58 15.51 10.09
C GLU A 34 7.77 14.62 8.86
N LYS A 35 8.77 14.96 8.02
CA LYS A 35 9.12 14.17 6.84
C LYS A 35 9.51 12.73 7.21
N GLU A 36 10.39 12.55 8.20
CA GLU A 36 10.80 11.23 8.68
C GLU A 36 9.62 10.43 9.26
N PHE A 37 8.72 11.09 9.99
CA PHE A 37 7.52 10.46 10.52
C PHE A 37 6.61 9.92 9.40
N TYR A 38 6.28 10.74 8.39
CA TYR A 38 5.46 10.30 7.27
C TYR A 38 6.14 9.26 6.38
N GLN A 39 7.46 9.35 6.20
CA GLN A 39 8.24 8.32 5.51
C GLN A 39 8.13 6.96 6.22
N ASN A 40 8.23 6.94 7.55
CA ASN A 40 8.07 5.72 8.34
C ASN A 40 6.67 5.12 8.20
N ILE A 41 5.62 5.96 8.19
CA ILE A 41 4.25 5.50 7.93
C ILE A 41 4.13 4.88 6.53
N CYS A 42 4.68 5.54 5.50
CA CYS A 42 4.66 5.02 4.13
C CYS A 42 5.38 3.67 4.00
N ILE A 43 6.45 3.45 4.76
CA ILE A 43 7.16 2.17 4.81
C ILE A 43 6.25 1.07 5.37
N GLU A 44 5.54 1.32 6.47
CA GLU A 44 4.63 0.33 7.07
C GLU A 44 3.44 0.02 6.15
N TYR A 45 2.83 1.04 5.54
CA TYR A 45 1.77 0.85 4.54
C TYR A 45 2.27 0.04 3.33
N SER A 46 3.50 0.27 2.88
CA SER A 46 4.12 -0.50 1.79
C SER A 46 4.33 -1.97 2.16
N LYS A 47 4.68 -2.27 3.42
CA LYS A 47 4.81 -3.65 3.91
C LYS A 47 3.44 -4.34 3.93
N GLU A 48 2.42 -3.67 4.47
CA GLU A 48 1.06 -4.21 4.52
C GLU A 48 0.48 -4.44 3.12
N LEU A 49 0.71 -3.51 2.18
CA LEU A 49 0.29 -3.65 0.79
C LEU A 49 0.94 -4.88 0.13
N LYS A 50 2.24 -5.14 0.38
CA LYS A 50 2.94 -6.33 -0.12
C LYS A 50 2.40 -7.63 0.49
N LYS A 51 2.11 -7.64 1.79
CA LYS A 51 1.50 -8.81 2.47
C LYS A 51 0.13 -9.11 1.91
N LEU A 52 -0.72 -8.09 1.78
CA LEU A 52 -2.08 -8.25 1.26
C LEU A 52 -2.08 -8.69 -0.20
N LYS A 53 -1.18 -8.12 -1.03
CA LYS A 53 -0.97 -8.59 -2.41
C LYS A 53 -0.69 -10.09 -2.46
N LYS A 54 0.32 -10.54 -1.70
CA LYS A 54 0.70 -11.96 -1.66
C LYS A 54 -0.46 -12.85 -1.20
N SER A 55 -1.21 -12.40 -0.18
CA SER A 55 -2.38 -13.11 0.34
C SER A 55 -3.47 -13.28 -0.72
N ILE A 56 -3.80 -12.22 -1.46
CA ILE A 56 -4.81 -12.26 -2.53
C ILE A 56 -4.33 -13.18 -3.67
N GLU A 57 -3.08 -13.01 -4.11
CA GLU A 57 -2.49 -13.83 -5.17
C GLU A 57 -2.48 -15.33 -4.81
N SER A 58 -2.14 -15.68 -3.57
CA SER A 58 -2.15 -17.08 -3.12
C SER A 58 -3.55 -17.65 -2.88
N THR A 59 -4.51 -16.81 -2.49
CA THR A 59 -5.87 -17.27 -2.14
C THR A 59 -6.72 -17.54 -3.38
N TYR A 60 -6.55 -16.72 -4.43
CA TYR A 60 -7.36 -16.80 -5.65
C TYR A 60 -6.57 -17.26 -6.87
N GLU A 61 -5.30 -17.65 -6.70
CA GLU A 61 -4.41 -18.11 -7.78
C GLU A 61 -4.28 -17.11 -8.94
N ILE A 62 -4.29 -15.81 -8.63
CA ILE A 62 -4.14 -14.73 -9.61
C ILE A 62 -2.78 -14.02 -9.49
N GLN A 63 -2.45 -13.18 -10.47
CA GLN A 63 -1.37 -12.20 -10.35
C GLN A 63 -1.92 -10.78 -10.44
N LEU A 64 -1.63 -9.96 -9.42
CA LEU A 64 -1.93 -8.54 -9.41
C LEU A 64 -0.80 -7.75 -10.08
N CYS A 65 -1.13 -6.62 -10.73
CA CYS A 65 -0.18 -5.76 -11.47
C CYS A 65 1.16 -5.64 -10.75
N LYS A 66 2.26 -5.86 -11.48
CA LYS A 66 3.64 -5.66 -10.98
C LYS A 66 4.07 -4.19 -11.02
N CYS A 67 3.17 -3.32 -11.46
CA CYS A 67 3.41 -1.98 -11.99
C CYS A 67 3.79 -0.91 -10.95
N CYS A 68 4.03 -1.31 -9.70
CA CYS A 68 4.35 -0.40 -8.59
C CYS A 68 5.67 -0.80 -7.89
N ILE A 69 6.50 -1.61 -8.55
CA ILE A 69 7.86 -1.95 -8.10
C ILE A 69 8.80 -1.60 -9.26
N ARG A 70 9.10 -0.32 -9.45
CA ARG A 70 10.39 0.07 -10.04
C ARG A 70 11.29 0.48 -8.88
N GLN A 71 12.39 -0.25 -8.81
CA GLN A 71 13.46 -0.18 -7.82
C GLN A 71 14.16 1.16 -7.84
#